data_AF-A0A7V1QTC7-F1
#
_entry.id   AF-A0A7V1QTC7-F1
#
_cell.length_a   1.000
_cell.length_b   1.000
_cell.length_c   1.000
_cell.angle_alpha   90.00
_cell.angle_beta   90.00
_cell.angle_gamma   90.00
#
_symmetry.space_group_name_H-M   'P 1'
#
loop_
_entity.id
_entity.type
_entity.pdbx_description
1 polymer ?
#
loop_
_entity_poly.entity_id
_entity_poly.type
_entity_poly.pdbx_seq_one_letter_code
_entity_poly.pdbx_strand_id
1 'polypeptide(L)'
;MGRQNQFETVPGFSPEAPSGPGKAAGAGGMAPSPVAILATQLRGRPVRSARAGEALGHVSQVLLDLSRRAIAGFRFRHGGLLDRRWRLAAFDDVVAVTPTAVLLPDRLALREDVRAPEVVAAHRWTPVVRAADGHLLGRVCDVRCDPRTGQIVALGLRPPSGKPALPPAWLPAGLVARWGADGLLLSVDGPAAARLVTTCLEYEA
;
A
#
# COMPACT_ATOMS: atom_id res chain seq x y z
N MET A 1 21.97 -24.52 -39.78
CA MET A 1 21.38 -23.17 -39.93
C MET A 1 21.04 -22.65 -38.55
N GLY A 2 21.97 -21.92 -37.94
CA GLY A 2 21.84 -21.35 -36.60
C GLY A 2 21.63 -19.85 -36.68
N ARG A 3 20.77 -19.30 -35.83
CA ARG A 3 20.69 -17.87 -35.55
C ARG A 3 21.22 -17.63 -34.14
N GLN A 4 22.41 -17.06 -34.08
CA GLN A 4 22.99 -16.51 -32.86
C GLN A 4 22.37 -15.13 -32.62
N ASN A 5 21.69 -14.95 -31.49
CA ASN A 5 21.22 -13.64 -31.06
C ASN A 5 22.39 -12.89 -30.41
N GLN A 6 22.88 -11.85 -31.10
CA GLN A 6 23.79 -10.87 -30.53
C GLN A 6 22.97 -9.86 -29.72
N PHE A 7 23.24 -9.77 -28.42
CA PHE A 7 22.79 -8.64 -27.60
C PHE A 7 23.81 -7.52 -27.75
N GLU A 8 23.39 -6.42 -28.39
CA GLU A 8 24.16 -5.19 -28.46
C GLU A 8 24.33 -4.60 -27.06
N THR A 9 25.58 -4.35 -26.70
CA THR A 9 25.99 -3.69 -25.47
C THR A 9 25.73 -2.20 -25.64
N VAL A 10 24.94 -1.59 -24.76
CA VAL A 10 24.70 -0.13 -24.76
C VAL A 10 25.95 0.57 -24.23
N PRO A 11 26.67 1.37 -25.03
CA PRO A 11 27.83 2.12 -24.55
C PRO A 11 27.37 3.39 -23.82
N GLY A 12 27.75 3.55 -22.54
CA GLY A 12 27.54 4.81 -21.80
C GLY A 12 27.15 4.69 -20.33
N PHE A 13 26.91 3.49 -19.79
CA PHE A 13 26.62 3.33 -18.37
C PHE A 13 27.91 3.04 -17.59
N SER A 14 28.58 4.10 -17.11
CA SER A 14 29.60 3.96 -16.06
C SER A 14 28.90 3.69 -14.73
N PRO A 15 29.11 2.54 -14.08
CA PRO A 15 28.65 2.34 -12.72
C PRO A 15 29.51 3.21 -11.79
N GLU A 16 28.99 4.38 -11.43
CA GLU A 16 29.56 5.15 -10.34
C GLU A 16 29.42 4.30 -9.06
N ALA A 17 30.56 3.86 -8.54
CA ALA A 17 30.61 3.07 -7.31
C ALA A 17 30.05 3.91 -6.15
N PRO A 18 29.04 3.42 -5.39
CA PRO A 18 28.61 4.13 -4.20
C PRO A 18 29.68 3.97 -3.11
N SER A 19 30.68 4.86 -3.13
CA SER A 19 31.66 5.01 -2.06
C SER A 19 31.11 5.93 -0.99
N GLY A 20 30.48 5.33 0.02
CA GLY A 20 30.20 5.97 1.29
C GLY A 20 29.70 4.95 2.31
N PRO A 21 30.38 4.74 3.46
CA PRO A 21 29.76 4.06 4.59
C PRO A 21 28.70 4.99 5.18
N GLY A 22 27.53 5.02 4.53
CA GLY A 22 26.32 5.58 5.09
C GLY A 22 25.98 4.75 6.32
N LYS A 23 26.39 5.26 7.48
CA LYS A 23 26.00 4.81 8.82
C LYS A 23 24.52 4.47 8.76
N ALA A 24 24.20 3.17 8.74
CA ALA A 24 22.83 2.68 8.77
C ALA A 24 22.20 3.28 10.02
N ALA A 25 21.45 4.36 9.85
CA ALA A 25 20.65 4.97 10.89
C ALA A 25 19.81 3.83 11.43
N GLY A 26 20.07 3.50 12.70
CA GLY A 26 19.57 2.29 13.31
C GLY A 26 18.11 2.12 12.98
N ALA A 27 17.74 0.89 12.63
CA ALA A 27 16.39 0.40 12.75
C ALA A 27 16.01 0.49 14.24
N GLY A 28 15.79 1.71 14.72
CA GLY A 28 15.13 1.97 15.98
C GLY A 28 13.82 1.24 15.85
N GLY A 29 13.65 0.21 16.67
CA GLY A 29 12.44 -0.58 16.74
C GLY A 29 11.30 0.39 17.03
N MET A 30 10.69 0.90 15.97
CA MET A 30 9.48 1.68 16.05
C MET A 30 8.45 0.67 16.56
N ALA A 31 8.24 0.70 17.88
CA ALA A 31 7.24 -0.13 18.53
C ALA A 31 5.97 0.04 17.68
N PRO A 32 5.38 -1.05 17.18
CA PRO A 32 4.26 -0.97 16.27
C PRO A 32 3.20 -0.11 16.95
N SER A 33 2.87 1.02 16.32
CA SER A 33 1.77 1.86 16.76
C SER A 33 0.56 0.92 16.92
N PRO A 34 -0.01 0.75 18.13
CA PRO A 34 -0.96 -0.33 18.40
C PRO A 34 -2.28 -0.18 17.63
N VAL A 35 -2.45 0.94 16.92
CA VAL A 35 -3.64 1.26 16.15
C VAL A 35 -3.28 1.26 14.67
N ALA A 36 -3.44 0.11 14.02
CA ALA A 36 -3.41 0.00 12.56
C ALA A 36 -4.83 -0.22 12.04
N ILE A 37 -5.20 0.44 10.95
CA ILE A 37 -6.50 0.27 10.28
C ILE A 37 -6.34 -0.39 8.93
N LEU A 38 -7.30 -1.25 8.55
CA LEU A 38 -7.34 -1.83 7.21
C LEU A 38 -7.86 -0.81 6.21
N ALA A 39 -7.18 -0.68 5.06
CA ALA A 39 -7.67 0.20 4.00
C ALA A 39 -9.06 -0.23 3.50
N THR A 40 -9.35 -1.52 3.45
CA THR A 40 -10.69 -2.01 3.08
C THR A 40 -11.77 -1.59 4.08
N GLN A 41 -11.47 -1.50 5.37
CA GLN A 41 -12.42 -1.09 6.42
C GLN A 41 -12.78 0.40 6.35
N LEU A 42 -11.97 1.22 5.67
CA LEU A 42 -12.25 2.63 5.44
C LEU A 42 -13.28 2.84 4.32
N ARG A 43 -13.45 1.85 3.42
CA ARG A 43 -14.46 1.93 2.37
C ARG A 43 -15.87 1.92 2.97
N GLY A 44 -16.72 2.80 2.45
CA GLY A 44 -18.08 3.01 2.94
C GLY A 44 -18.17 3.87 4.19
N ARG A 45 -17.03 4.24 4.83
CA ARG A 45 -17.06 5.08 6.02
C ARG A 45 -17.53 6.50 5.67
N PRO A 46 -18.32 7.14 6.55
CA PRO A 46 -18.71 8.52 6.37
C PRO A 46 -17.49 9.44 6.41
N VAL A 47 -17.50 10.42 5.53
CA VAL A 47 -16.58 11.56 5.57
C VAL A 47 -17.34 12.72 6.21
N ARG A 48 -16.78 13.35 7.25
CA ARG A 48 -17.43 14.43 7.99
C ARG A 48 -16.54 15.65 8.11
N SER A 49 -17.17 16.83 8.20
CA SER A 49 -16.46 18.04 8.62
C SER A 49 -16.17 17.96 10.11
N ALA A 50 -14.91 18.15 10.50
CA ALA A 50 -14.48 18.26 11.87
C ALA A 50 -14.99 19.56 12.51
N ARG A 51 -15.13 20.63 11.72
CA ARG A 51 -15.64 21.92 12.18
C ARG A 51 -17.15 21.92 12.39
N ALA A 52 -17.92 21.46 11.40
CA ALA A 52 -19.39 21.58 11.40
C ALA A 52 -20.12 20.27 11.76
N GLY A 53 -19.42 19.13 11.82
CA GLY A 53 -20.00 17.81 12.11
C GLY A 53 -20.86 17.22 10.98
N GLU A 54 -21.13 17.99 9.93
CA GLU A 54 -21.96 17.58 8.80
C GLU A 54 -21.32 16.46 7.97
N ALA A 55 -22.18 15.64 7.34
CA ALA A 55 -21.75 14.58 6.44
C ALA A 55 -21.37 15.17 5.07
N LEU A 56 -20.14 14.91 4.65
CA LEU A 56 -19.59 15.33 3.36
C LEU A 56 -19.72 14.25 2.29
N GLY A 57 -19.94 12.99 2.70
CA GLY A 57 -20.10 11.87 1.78
C GLY A 57 -19.64 10.56 2.39
N HIS A 58 -19.26 9.60 1.55
CA HIS A 58 -18.74 8.30 1.97
C HIS A 58 -17.50 7.93 1.16
N VAL A 59 -16.49 7.38 1.83
CA VAL A 59 -15.27 6.87 1.19
C VAL A 59 -15.64 5.78 0.20
N SER A 60 -15.36 6.00 -1.07
CA SER A 60 -15.57 4.99 -2.11
C SER A 60 -14.30 4.22 -2.41
N GLN A 61 -13.15 4.91 -2.39
CA GLN A 61 -11.84 4.33 -2.62
C GLN A 61 -10.83 4.93 -1.65
N VAL A 62 -9.96 4.09 -1.10
CA VAL A 62 -8.70 4.51 -0.49
C VAL A 62 -7.64 4.46 -1.58
N LEU A 63 -6.89 5.54 -1.71
CA LEU A 63 -5.85 5.69 -2.71
C LEU A 63 -4.48 5.52 -2.04
N LEU A 64 -3.62 4.67 -2.60
CA LEU A 64 -2.29 4.37 -2.11
C LEU A 64 -1.26 4.98 -3.06
N ASP A 65 -0.29 5.69 -2.50
CA ASP A 65 0.93 6.10 -3.18
C ASP A 65 2.00 5.04 -2.93
N LEU A 66 2.35 4.28 -3.96
CA LEU A 66 3.30 3.17 -3.86
C LEU A 66 4.75 3.66 -3.71
N SER A 67 5.05 4.85 -4.21
CA SER A 67 6.37 5.49 -4.10
C SER A 67 6.61 5.95 -2.66
N ARG A 68 5.61 6.61 -2.06
CA ARG A 68 5.65 7.08 -0.66
C ARG A 68 5.29 6.00 0.36
N ARG A 69 4.80 4.84 -0.10
CA ARG A 69 4.32 3.71 0.73
C ARG A 69 3.28 4.16 1.75
N ALA A 70 2.37 5.02 1.32
CA ALA A 70 1.39 5.68 2.20
C ALA A 70 0.03 5.83 1.52
N ILE A 71 -0.99 6.19 2.29
CA ILE A 71 -2.28 6.64 1.76
C ILE A 71 -2.06 7.99 1.08
N ALA A 72 -2.33 8.07 -0.22
CA ALA A 72 -2.35 9.32 -0.97
C ALA A 72 -3.56 10.19 -0.59
N GLY A 73 -4.69 9.51 -0.35
CA GLY A 73 -5.94 10.18 0.02
C GLY A 73 -7.16 9.28 -0.12
N PHE A 74 -8.32 9.94 -0.11
CA PHE A 74 -9.63 9.29 -0.16
C PHE A 74 -10.43 9.88 -1.32
N ARG A 75 -11.01 8.99 -2.13
CA ARG A 75 -12.04 9.37 -3.09
C ARG A 75 -13.40 9.04 -2.52
N PHE A 76 -14.31 9.99 -2.57
CA PHE A 76 -15.68 9.85 -2.09
C PHE A 76 -16.66 10.40 -3.13
N ARG A 77 -17.91 9.96 -3.01
CA ARG A 77 -19.04 10.56 -3.74
C ARG A 77 -19.64 11.64 -2.87
N HIS A 78 -19.83 12.83 -3.45
CA HIS A 78 -20.53 13.94 -2.83
C HIS A 78 -21.85 14.16 -3.58
N GLY A 79 -22.93 14.43 -2.85
CA GLY A 79 -24.24 14.77 -3.41
C GLY A 79 -25.24 13.61 -3.51
N GLY A 80 -26.50 13.98 -3.76
CA GLY A 80 -27.61 13.04 -3.97
C GLY A 80 -27.50 12.32 -5.32
N LEU A 81 -28.52 11.53 -5.69
CA LEU A 81 -28.52 10.65 -6.87
C LEU A 81 -28.13 11.33 -8.20
N LEU A 82 -28.24 12.66 -8.28
CA LEU A 82 -28.01 13.49 -9.46
C LEU A 82 -26.59 14.09 -9.56
N ASP A 83 -25.87 14.29 -8.45
CA ASP A 83 -24.48 14.76 -8.51
C ASP A 83 -23.54 13.55 -8.43
N ARG A 84 -23.04 13.14 -9.60
CA ARG A 84 -22.16 11.98 -9.74
C ARG A 84 -20.68 12.35 -9.74
N ARG A 85 -20.33 13.61 -9.40
CA ARG A 85 -18.94 14.07 -9.42
C ARG A 85 -18.15 13.39 -8.31
N TRP A 86 -17.00 12.85 -8.70
CA TRP A 86 -16.03 12.31 -7.76
C TRP A 86 -15.23 13.45 -7.15
N ARG A 87 -15.01 13.35 -5.85
CA ARG A 87 -14.19 14.29 -5.10
C ARG A 87 -13.05 13.53 -4.43
N LEU A 88 -11.92 14.20 -4.31
CA LEU A 88 -10.70 13.67 -3.71
C LEU A 88 -10.32 14.56 -2.52
N ALA A 89 -9.95 13.93 -1.41
CA ALA A 89 -9.28 14.60 -0.30
C ALA A 89 -7.90 13.97 -0.16
N ALA A 90 -6.86 14.79 -0.23
CA ALA A 90 -5.50 14.32 0.03
C ALA A 90 -5.39 13.90 1.49
N PHE A 91 -4.54 12.92 1.79
CA PHE A 91 -4.34 12.50 3.18
C PHE A 91 -3.82 13.64 4.06
N ASP A 92 -3.00 14.54 3.50
CA ASP A 92 -2.47 15.72 4.20
C ASP A 92 -3.57 16.73 4.59
N ASP A 93 -4.75 16.69 3.94
CA ASP A 93 -5.91 17.50 4.28
C ASP A 93 -6.83 16.83 5.32
N VAL A 94 -6.50 15.60 5.77
CA VAL A 94 -7.31 14.82 6.71
C VAL A 94 -6.92 15.15 8.14
N VAL A 95 -7.90 15.55 8.96
CA VAL A 95 -7.70 15.87 10.38
C VAL A 95 -7.48 14.59 11.18
N ALA A 96 -8.31 13.58 10.93
CA ALA A 96 -8.22 12.30 11.62
C ALA A 96 -8.91 11.18 10.83
N VAL A 97 -8.37 9.97 10.96
CA VAL A 97 -9.01 8.74 10.54
C VAL A 97 -9.40 7.96 11.79
N THR A 98 -10.70 7.72 11.98
CA THR A 98 -11.23 6.96 13.11
C THR A 98 -11.83 5.63 12.63
N PRO A 99 -12.13 4.68 13.55
CA PRO A 99 -12.82 3.45 13.17
C PRO A 99 -14.21 3.69 12.55
N THR A 100 -14.81 4.87 12.76
CA THR A 100 -16.18 5.16 12.35
C THR A 100 -16.29 6.21 11.25
N ALA A 101 -15.29 7.06 11.03
CA ALA A 101 -15.34 8.14 10.03
C ALA A 101 -13.95 8.62 9.59
N VAL A 102 -13.90 9.31 8.45
CA VAL A 102 -12.78 10.16 8.04
C VAL A 102 -13.17 11.62 8.27
N LEU A 103 -12.34 12.36 9.00
CA LEU A 103 -12.60 13.75 9.35
C LEU A 103 -11.75 14.69 8.50
N LEU A 104 -12.41 15.63 7.82
CA LEU A 104 -11.80 16.72 7.07
C LEU A 104 -12.07 18.04 7.78
N PRO A 105 -11.26 19.09 7.62
CA PRO A 105 -11.56 20.39 8.24
C PRO A 105 -12.95 20.89 7.80
N ASP A 106 -13.19 20.92 6.49
CA ASP A 106 -14.44 21.34 5.85
C ASP A 106 -14.52 20.86 4.37
N ARG A 107 -15.46 21.43 3.61
CA ARG A 107 -15.69 21.12 2.18
C ARG A 107 -14.61 21.69 1.23
N LEU A 108 -13.77 22.62 1.66
CA LEU A 108 -12.75 23.22 0.82
C LEU A 108 -11.55 22.28 0.61
N ALA A 109 -11.39 21.29 1.50
CA ALA A 109 -10.42 20.20 1.33
C ALA A 109 -10.73 19.27 0.14
N LEU A 110 -11.92 19.40 -0.48
CA LEU A 110 -12.36 18.52 -1.56
C LEU A 110 -11.91 19.07 -2.91
N ARG A 111 -11.03 18.32 -3.59
CA ARG A 111 -10.47 18.66 -4.90
C ARG A 111 -11.10 17.81 -6.00
N GLU A 112 -10.85 18.19 -7.25
CA GLU A 112 -11.16 17.34 -8.40
C GLU A 112 -10.25 16.09 -8.40
N ASP A 113 -10.76 14.98 -8.94
CA ASP A 113 -10.06 13.68 -8.96
C ASP A 113 -8.96 13.65 -10.04
N VAL A 114 -7.90 14.45 -9.84
CA VAL A 114 -6.68 14.42 -10.65
C VAL A 114 -5.64 13.57 -9.92
N ARG A 115 -5.23 12.45 -10.53
CA ARG A 115 -4.33 11.48 -9.90
C ARG A 115 -2.99 11.40 -10.60
N ALA A 116 -1.95 11.22 -9.80
CA ALA A 116 -0.67 10.79 -10.31
C ALA A 116 -0.71 9.30 -10.75
N PRO A 117 0.08 8.89 -11.77
CA PRO A 117 0.09 7.52 -12.29
C PRO A 117 0.40 6.43 -11.25
N GLU A 118 1.22 6.76 -10.25
CA GLU A 118 1.65 5.88 -9.16
C GLU A 118 0.57 5.65 -8.08
N VAL A 119 -0.54 6.38 -8.15
CA VAL A 119 -1.63 6.29 -7.19
C VAL A 119 -2.62 5.21 -7.61
N VAL A 120 -2.71 4.16 -6.80
CA VAL A 120 -3.59 3.01 -7.04
C VAL A 120 -4.72 2.94 -6.03
N ALA A 121 -5.87 2.39 -6.42
CA ALA A 121 -6.96 2.17 -5.47
C ALA A 121 -6.72 0.87 -4.69
N ALA A 122 -6.70 0.94 -3.35
CA ALA A 122 -6.34 -0.20 -2.49
C ALA A 122 -7.13 -1.48 -2.81
N HIS A 123 -8.45 -1.38 -3.01
CA HIS A 123 -9.32 -2.52 -3.33
C HIS A 123 -9.08 -3.17 -4.71
N ARG A 124 -8.32 -2.51 -5.60
CA ARG A 124 -7.94 -3.05 -6.92
C ARG A 124 -6.47 -3.44 -6.99
N TRP A 125 -5.68 -3.03 -6.01
CA TRP A 125 -4.25 -3.29 -5.98
C TRP A 125 -4.01 -4.64 -5.31
N THR A 126 -3.84 -5.67 -6.15
CA THR A 126 -3.64 -7.07 -5.73
C THR A 126 -2.34 -7.64 -6.30
N PRO A 127 -1.19 -6.97 -6.11
CA PRO A 127 0.08 -7.41 -6.69
C PRO A 127 0.49 -8.78 -6.17
N VAL A 128 1.26 -9.47 -7.00
CA VAL A 128 1.91 -10.72 -6.65
C VAL A 128 3.11 -10.43 -5.74
N VAL A 129 3.29 -11.23 -4.69
CA VAL A 129 4.44 -11.10 -3.79
C VAL A 129 5.40 -12.26 -4.03
N ARG A 130 6.67 -11.93 -4.29
CA ARG A 130 7.72 -12.92 -4.50
C ARG A 130 8.88 -12.71 -3.54
N ALA A 131 9.52 -13.80 -3.17
CA ALA A 131 10.83 -13.78 -2.52
C ALA A 131 11.92 -13.33 -3.53
N ALA A 132 13.10 -12.96 -3.00
CA ALA A 132 14.22 -12.51 -3.83
C ALA A 132 14.73 -13.59 -4.81
N ASP A 133 14.56 -14.87 -4.46
CA ASP A 133 14.86 -16.02 -5.31
C ASP A 133 13.81 -16.27 -6.42
N GLY A 134 12.75 -15.46 -6.46
CA GLY A 134 11.66 -15.55 -7.44
C GLY A 134 10.47 -16.41 -7.01
N HIS A 135 10.55 -17.11 -5.87
CA HIS A 135 9.46 -17.95 -5.39
C HIS A 135 8.18 -17.14 -5.11
N LEU A 136 7.03 -17.70 -5.49
CA LEU A 136 5.72 -17.05 -5.31
C LEU A 136 5.22 -17.23 -3.88
N LEU A 137 5.12 -16.15 -3.12
CA LEU A 137 4.63 -16.19 -1.74
C LEU A 137 3.11 -16.01 -1.65
N GLY A 138 2.50 -15.36 -2.64
CA GLY A 138 1.07 -15.12 -2.67
C GLY A 138 0.69 -13.82 -3.36
N ARG A 139 -0.45 -13.26 -2.95
CA ARG A 139 -0.97 -11.97 -3.42
C ARG A 139 -1.39 -11.08 -2.27
N VAL A 140 -1.20 -9.77 -2.43
CA VAL A 140 -1.74 -8.79 -1.49
C VAL A 140 -3.26 -8.80 -1.58
N CYS A 141 -3.93 -8.90 -0.44
CA CYS A 141 -5.39 -8.80 -0.35
C CYS A 141 -5.87 -7.55 0.41
N ASP A 142 -5.00 -6.95 1.25
CA ASP A 142 -5.30 -5.74 2.01
C ASP A 142 -4.01 -5.06 2.50
N VAL A 143 -4.12 -3.84 3.00
CA VAL A 143 -3.03 -3.10 3.62
C VAL A 143 -3.45 -2.56 4.98
N ARG A 144 -2.53 -2.62 5.94
CA ARG A 144 -2.64 -1.95 7.24
C ARG A 144 -1.90 -0.64 7.17
N CYS A 145 -2.58 0.43 7.56
CA CYS A 145 -2.00 1.76 7.62
C CYS A 145 -2.05 2.31 9.04
N ASP A 146 -1.05 3.12 9.39
CA ASP A 146 -1.10 3.97 10.56
C ASP A 146 -2.10 5.12 10.28
N PRO A 147 -3.17 5.28 11.08
CA PRO A 147 -4.22 6.25 10.81
C PRO A 147 -3.79 7.71 11.05
N ARG A 148 -2.66 7.95 11.74
CA ARG A 148 -2.13 9.28 12.00
C ARG A 148 -1.21 9.75 10.88
N THR A 149 -0.36 8.85 10.39
CA THR A 149 0.66 9.19 9.38
C THR A 149 0.29 8.77 7.96
N GLY A 150 -0.71 7.90 7.81
CA GLY A 150 -1.10 7.30 6.53
C GLY A 150 -0.12 6.25 6.03
N GLN A 151 0.99 6.01 6.73
CA GLN A 151 2.03 5.06 6.32
C GLN A 151 1.50 3.64 6.30
N ILE A 152 1.85 2.89 5.25
CA ILE A 152 1.54 1.46 5.17
C ILE A 152 2.52 0.73 6.10
N VAL A 153 2.00 0.09 7.14
CA VAL A 153 2.80 -0.62 8.16
C VAL A 153 2.88 -2.12 7.89
N ALA A 154 1.87 -2.70 7.24
CA ALA A 154 1.87 -4.10 6.86
C ALA A 154 0.98 -4.39 5.64
N LEU A 155 1.26 -5.50 4.97
CA LEU A 155 0.53 -6.04 3.83
C LEU A 155 -0.12 -7.36 4.22
N GLY A 156 -1.41 -7.52 3.91
CA GLY A 156 -2.11 -8.78 4.09
C GLY A 156 -1.87 -9.67 2.88
N LEU A 157 -1.31 -10.86 3.10
CA LEU A 157 -0.99 -11.83 2.06
C LEU A 157 -1.97 -13.00 2.11
N ARG A 158 -2.46 -13.40 0.94
CA ARG A 158 -3.13 -14.68 0.74
C ARG A 158 -2.23 -15.63 -0.05
N PRO A 159 -2.13 -16.90 0.36
CA PRO A 159 -1.38 -17.90 -0.40
C PRO A 159 -2.00 -18.10 -1.79
N PRO A 160 -1.21 -18.50 -2.78
CA PRO A 160 -1.68 -18.64 -4.16
C PRO A 160 -2.65 -19.82 -4.33
N SER A 161 -2.67 -20.77 -3.39
CA SER A 161 -3.63 -21.89 -3.34
C SER A 161 -5.10 -21.46 -3.29
N GLY A 162 -5.37 -20.18 -3.01
CA GLY A 162 -6.70 -19.59 -3.13
C GLY A 162 -7.70 -20.07 -2.08
N LYS A 163 -7.29 -20.91 -1.11
CA LYS A 163 -8.12 -21.39 0.01
C LYS A 163 -8.67 -20.17 0.78
N PRO A 164 -9.96 -19.81 0.63
CA PRO A 164 -10.47 -18.51 1.06
C PRO A 164 -10.72 -18.40 2.57
N ALA A 165 -10.60 -19.53 3.29
CA ALA A 165 -10.94 -19.62 4.71
C ALA A 165 -9.81 -19.20 5.66
N LEU A 166 -8.58 -19.04 5.19
CA LEU A 166 -7.46 -18.68 6.05
C LEU A 166 -7.39 -17.16 6.26
N PRO A 167 -7.15 -16.69 7.50
CA PRO A 167 -6.85 -15.29 7.72
C PRO A 167 -5.58 -14.90 6.95
N PRO A 168 -5.47 -13.65 6.48
CA PRO A 168 -4.29 -13.21 5.76
C PRO A 168 -3.06 -13.24 6.68
N ALA A 169 -1.93 -13.68 6.14
CA ALA A 169 -0.64 -13.52 6.79
C ALA A 169 -0.23 -12.05 6.68
N TRP A 170 0.18 -11.44 7.80
CA TRP A 170 0.57 -10.03 7.81
C TRP A 170 2.08 -9.88 7.66
N LEU A 171 2.50 -9.30 6.54
CA LEU A 171 3.88 -9.00 6.21
C LEU A 171 4.19 -7.54 6.59
N PRO A 172 5.18 -7.26 7.46
CA PRO A 172 5.63 -5.90 7.72
C PRO A 172 6.10 -5.19 6.44
N ALA A 173 5.65 -3.95 6.22
CA ALA A 173 5.98 -3.19 5.02
C ALA A 173 7.49 -2.93 4.85
N GLY A 174 8.25 -2.92 5.94
CA GLY A 174 9.72 -2.78 5.93
C GLY A 174 10.47 -3.96 5.32
N LEU A 175 9.84 -5.14 5.19
CA LEU A 175 10.45 -6.30 4.52
C LEU A 175 10.31 -6.26 2.99
N VAL A 176 9.53 -5.32 2.45
CA VAL A 176 9.34 -5.18 1.01
C VAL A 176 10.46 -4.33 0.43
N ALA A 177 11.37 -5.00 -0.28
CA ALA A 177 12.50 -4.37 -0.95
C ALA A 177 12.05 -3.51 -2.13
N ARG A 178 11.08 -4.00 -2.94
CA ARG A 178 10.60 -3.30 -4.13
C ARG A 178 9.08 -3.27 -4.22
N TRP A 179 8.54 -2.09 -4.49
CA TRP A 179 7.12 -1.83 -4.69
C TRP A 179 6.83 -1.58 -6.17
N GLY A 180 5.74 -2.16 -6.67
CA GLY A 180 5.31 -2.00 -8.05
C GLY A 180 3.80 -2.21 -8.16
N ALA A 181 3.23 -1.77 -9.29
CA ALA A 181 1.80 -1.92 -9.56
C ALA A 181 1.39 -3.40 -9.65
N ASP A 182 2.22 -4.23 -10.29
CA ASP A 182 1.90 -5.63 -10.57
C ASP A 182 2.56 -6.62 -9.61
N GLY A 183 3.60 -6.19 -8.88
CA GLY A 183 4.38 -7.09 -8.06
C GLY A 183 5.20 -6.42 -6.96
N LEU A 184 5.44 -7.19 -5.91
CA LEU A 184 6.29 -6.86 -4.78
C LEU A 184 7.43 -7.89 -4.65
N LEU A 185 8.63 -7.41 -4.34
CA LEU A 185 9.77 -8.26 -4.01
C LEU A 185 10.14 -8.08 -2.54
N LEU A 186 10.28 -9.20 -1.82
CA LEU A 186 10.73 -9.21 -0.44
C LEU A 186 12.25 -9.30 -0.36
N SER A 187 12.84 -8.57 0.58
CA SER A 187 14.18 -8.88 1.06
C SER A 187 14.06 -10.09 1.98
N VAL A 188 14.84 -11.14 1.69
CA VAL A 188 14.86 -12.38 2.49
C VAL A 188 15.90 -12.29 3.62
N ASP A 189 16.45 -11.10 3.84
CA ASP A 189 17.52 -10.91 4.81
C ASP A 189 16.92 -10.90 6.23
N GLY A 190 17.00 -12.06 6.89
CA GLY A 190 16.70 -12.22 8.30
C GLY A 190 15.65 -13.29 8.64
N PRO A 191 15.60 -13.71 9.92
CA PRO A 191 14.77 -14.83 10.37
C PRO A 191 13.26 -14.59 10.24
N ALA A 192 12.82 -13.33 10.19
CA ALA A 192 11.41 -12.98 10.02
C ALA A 192 10.90 -13.30 8.61
N ALA A 193 11.70 -12.99 7.58
CA ALA A 193 11.37 -13.31 6.20
C ALA A 193 11.34 -14.83 5.98
N ALA A 194 12.33 -15.55 6.52
CA ALA A 194 12.38 -17.01 6.45
C ALA A 194 11.13 -17.67 7.06
N ARG A 195 10.69 -17.22 8.25
CA ARG A 195 9.46 -17.73 8.87
C ARG A 195 8.21 -17.48 8.03
N LEU A 196 8.08 -16.31 7.42
CA LEU A 196 6.95 -15.99 6.55
C LEU A 196 6.94 -16.86 5.30
N VAL A 197 8.10 -17.08 4.69
CA VAL A 197 8.26 -18.00 3.55
C VAL A 197 7.83 -19.41 3.98
N THR A 198 8.31 -19.92 5.12
CA THR A 198 7.92 -21.23 5.63
C THR A 198 6.42 -21.32 5.90
N THR A 199 5.82 -20.35 6.59
CA THR A 199 4.37 -20.36 6.85
C THR A 199 3.56 -20.33 5.55
N CYS A 200 3.97 -19.55 4.55
CA CYS A 200 3.30 -19.53 3.25
C CYS A 200 3.45 -20.86 2.50
N LEU A 201 4.62 -21.50 2.57
CA LEU A 201 4.92 -22.79 1.93
C LEU A 201 4.20 -23.97 2.62
N GLU A 202 4.13 -23.98 3.95
CA GLU A 202 3.44 -25.02 4.72
C GLU A 202 1.94 -25.08 4.41
N TYR A 203 1.33 -23.98 3.94
CA TYR A 203 -0.07 -23.97 3.50
C TYR A 203 -0.29 -24.57 2.10
N GLU A 204 0.77 -24.83 1.34
CA GLU A 204 0.70 -25.49 0.02
C GLU A 204 0.82 -27.00 0.08
N ALA A 205 1.45 -27.55 1.13
CA ALA A 205 1.55 -28.99 1.38
C ALA A 205 0.22 -29.58 1.87
#